data_AF-A0A5N5TP43-F1
#
_entry.id   AF-A0A5N5TP43-F1
#
_cell.length_a   1.000
_cell.length_b   1.000
_cell.length_c   1.000
_cell.angle_alpha   90.00
_cell.angle_beta   90.00
_cell.angle_gamma   90.00
#
_symmetry.space_group_name_H-M   'P 1'
#
loop_
_entity.id
_entity.type
_entity.pdbx_description
1 polymer ?
#
loop_
_entity_poly.entity_id
_entity_poly.type
_entity_poly.pdbx_seq_one_letter_code
_entity_poly.pdbx_strand_id
1 'polypeptide(L)'
;MSTEYWLISAPGDKTCQQTWEKMNHVTAVQNQLSTNFKFHIPDLKVGTLDQLVGLSDDLAKLDTYVESITRKLANYLGEVLEDNRDKLTENLLANQKGILDMWIEDDYYFLEILGLSSPGIVKLGDYMTRFQWEMAKFPIKQSLKGIVDAINNQVSQIDADLKTKSSNYNNLKSNLANMERKQTGSILTRNLGDIVKKEHIVQSSEYLLTLLVVVPKALYHDWQTKYERLTQMVVPRSSKLIYEDNDHGLFTVTLFNKVIDEYKLHARENKFVVRDFTYNEEELAAGKNELSKLINDKKKFFGPLVRWLKVNFSECFICWIHVKAIRVFVESVLRYGLPVNFQPILVHPNKKSGKRLREVLNNLYAHLDSTASASGSNDMDIPGLGFNTAEYYPYVYFKINIDMTGEHKN
;
A
#
# COMPACT_ATOMS: atom_id res chain seq x y z
N MET A 1 -20.65 -6.31 3.77
CA MET A 1 -21.55 -6.22 2.60
C MET A 1 -20.74 -6.58 1.35
N SER A 2 -21.36 -6.87 0.20
CA SER A 2 -20.59 -7.05 -1.04
C SER A 2 -19.86 -5.75 -1.38
N THR A 3 -18.58 -5.81 -1.76
CA THR A 3 -17.80 -4.65 -2.27
C THR A 3 -17.86 -4.56 -3.81
N GLU A 4 -18.63 -5.45 -4.42
CA GLU A 4 -18.81 -5.52 -5.86
C GLU A 4 -20.05 -4.74 -6.28
N TYR A 5 -19.87 -3.86 -7.26
CA TYR A 5 -20.92 -3.09 -7.93
C TYR A 5 -20.86 -3.35 -9.44
N TRP A 6 -22.03 -3.32 -10.09
CA TRP A 6 -22.15 -3.42 -11.53
C TRP A 6 -22.69 -2.10 -12.06
N LEU A 7 -21.95 -1.48 -12.97
CA LEU A 7 -22.37 -0.27 -13.65
C LEU A 7 -22.93 -0.67 -15.01
N ILE A 8 -24.25 -0.56 -15.15
CA ILE A 8 -25.02 -1.00 -16.31
C ILE A 8 -25.57 0.23 -17.02
N SER A 9 -25.68 0.18 -18.34
CA SER A 9 -26.46 1.15 -19.11
C SER A 9 -27.32 0.44 -20.14
N ALA A 10 -28.54 0.95 -20.32
CA ALA A 10 -29.53 0.45 -21.27
C ALA A 10 -30.19 1.65 -21.98
N PRO A 11 -30.67 1.48 -23.23
CA PRO A 11 -31.29 2.57 -23.97
C PRO A 11 -32.58 3.03 -23.27
N GLY A 12 -32.90 4.31 -23.45
CA GLY A 12 -34.18 4.85 -23.01
C GLY A 12 -35.31 4.32 -23.88
N ASP A 13 -36.23 3.50 -23.34
CA ASP A 13 -37.36 2.93 -24.08
C ASP A 13 -38.18 4.07 -24.76
N LYS A 14 -38.91 4.87 -23.95
CA LYS A 14 -39.45 6.18 -24.36
C LYS A 14 -38.78 7.33 -23.61
N THR A 15 -38.34 7.06 -22.38
CA THR A 15 -37.56 7.98 -21.54
C THR A 15 -36.58 7.17 -20.69
N CYS A 16 -35.45 7.77 -20.30
CA CYS A 16 -34.50 7.14 -19.38
C CYS A 16 -35.16 6.74 -18.03
N GLN A 17 -36.18 7.49 -17.59
CA GLN A 17 -36.95 7.20 -16.39
C GLN A 17 -37.70 5.87 -16.48
N GLN A 18 -38.30 5.55 -17.62
CA GLN A 18 -39.00 4.28 -17.81
C GLN A 18 -38.02 3.10 -17.79
N THR A 19 -36.85 3.24 -18.41
CA THR A 19 -35.78 2.23 -18.35
C THR A 19 -35.32 1.99 -16.91
N TRP A 20 -35.16 3.06 -16.11
CA TRP A 20 -34.88 2.97 -14.68
C TRP A 20 -35.96 2.19 -13.92
N GLU A 21 -37.22 2.61 -14.05
CA GLU A 21 -38.34 2.00 -13.32
C GLU A 21 -38.49 0.52 -13.66
N LYS A 22 -38.39 0.17 -14.95
CA LYS A 22 -38.47 -1.19 -15.45
C LYS A 22 -37.35 -2.07 -14.89
N MET A 23 -36.09 -1.64 -15.01
CA MET A 23 -34.97 -2.42 -14.48
C MET A 23 -35.03 -2.54 -12.95
N ASN A 24 -35.38 -1.45 -12.26
CA ASN A 24 -35.46 -1.43 -10.81
C ASN A 24 -36.60 -2.29 -10.28
N HIS A 25 -37.76 -2.27 -10.95
CA HIS A 25 -38.88 -3.13 -10.61
C HIS A 25 -38.50 -4.61 -10.74
N VAL A 26 -37.90 -5.01 -11.87
CA VAL A 26 -37.58 -6.41 -12.12
C VAL A 26 -36.45 -6.91 -11.20
N THR A 27 -35.39 -6.12 -11.00
CA THR A 27 -34.20 -6.58 -10.24
C THR A 27 -34.31 -6.40 -8.73
N ALA A 28 -34.79 -5.24 -8.25
CA ALA A 28 -34.81 -4.91 -6.83
C ALA A 28 -36.17 -5.17 -6.17
N VAL A 29 -37.29 -4.86 -6.84
CA VAL A 29 -38.62 -4.96 -6.22
C VAL A 29 -39.19 -6.38 -6.32
N GLN A 30 -39.28 -6.91 -7.54
CA GLN A 30 -39.91 -8.18 -7.85
C GLN A 30 -39.06 -9.37 -7.39
N ASN A 31 -37.77 -9.36 -7.71
CA ASN A 31 -36.86 -10.48 -7.43
C ASN A 31 -35.94 -10.26 -6.22
N GLN A 32 -35.85 -9.03 -5.69
CA GLN A 32 -35.00 -8.68 -4.53
C GLN A 32 -33.53 -9.13 -4.66
N LEU A 33 -32.96 -8.99 -5.86
CA LEU A 33 -31.62 -9.48 -6.20
C LEU A 33 -30.53 -8.40 -6.04
N SER A 34 -30.90 -7.13 -5.99
CA SER A 34 -29.98 -6.01 -5.90
C SER A 34 -30.59 -4.77 -5.24
N THR A 35 -29.73 -3.85 -4.83
CA THR A 35 -30.07 -2.45 -4.58
C THR A 35 -29.54 -1.61 -5.74
N ASN A 36 -30.36 -0.73 -6.31
CA ASN A 36 -29.98 0.04 -7.49
C ASN A 36 -29.93 1.54 -7.19
N PHE A 37 -29.05 2.25 -7.88
CA PHE A 37 -28.86 3.70 -7.76
C PHE A 37 -28.75 4.31 -9.16
N LYS A 38 -29.42 5.43 -9.41
CA LYS A 38 -29.21 6.18 -10.65
C LYS A 38 -27.78 6.71 -10.67
N PHE A 39 -27.08 6.49 -11.78
CA PHE A 39 -25.71 6.97 -11.94
C PHE A 39 -25.74 8.15 -12.92
N HIS A 40 -25.63 9.38 -12.39
CA HIS A 40 -25.82 10.58 -13.19
C HIS A 40 -24.55 10.91 -13.98
N ILE A 41 -24.63 10.79 -15.31
CA ILE A 41 -23.60 11.22 -16.25
C ILE A 41 -24.15 12.44 -16.99
N PRO A 42 -23.46 13.58 -17.00
CA PRO A 42 -23.91 14.76 -17.73
C PRO A 42 -23.74 14.57 -19.25
N ASP A 43 -24.33 15.47 -20.02
CA ASP A 43 -24.12 15.51 -21.47
C ASP A 43 -22.67 15.91 -21.78
N LEU A 44 -21.85 14.92 -22.11
CA LEU A 44 -20.46 15.11 -22.51
C LEU A 44 -20.38 15.38 -24.02
N LYS A 45 -19.38 16.16 -24.44
CA LYS A 45 -19.17 16.49 -25.85
C LYS A 45 -18.83 15.23 -26.66
N VAL A 46 -19.80 14.76 -27.44
CA VAL A 46 -19.64 13.63 -28.37
C VAL A 46 -18.76 14.06 -29.55
N GLY A 47 -17.72 13.27 -29.84
CA GLY A 47 -16.86 13.44 -31.02
C GLY A 47 -17.41 12.76 -32.27
N THR A 48 -16.55 12.45 -33.24
CA THR A 48 -16.93 11.58 -34.36
C THR A 48 -16.99 10.11 -33.92
N LEU A 49 -17.71 9.26 -34.67
CA LEU A 49 -17.78 7.83 -34.39
C LEU A 49 -16.38 7.19 -34.35
N ASP A 50 -15.52 7.53 -35.31
CA ASP A 50 -14.13 7.06 -35.40
C ASP A 50 -13.32 7.42 -34.13
N GLN A 51 -13.47 8.65 -33.62
CA GLN A 51 -12.85 9.08 -32.38
C GLN A 51 -13.36 8.29 -31.16
N LEU A 52 -14.65 7.94 -31.12
CA LEU A 52 -15.22 7.17 -30.02
C LEU A 52 -14.74 5.72 -30.03
N VAL A 53 -14.60 5.10 -31.22
CA VAL A 53 -14.07 3.75 -31.35
C VAL A 53 -12.63 3.69 -30.85
N GLY A 54 -11.76 4.59 -31.32
CA GLY A 54 -10.38 4.66 -30.83
C GLY A 54 -10.30 4.97 -29.32
N LEU A 55 -11.20 5.83 -28.82
CA LEU A 55 -11.24 6.17 -27.40
C LEU A 55 -11.69 5.01 -26.50
N SER A 56 -12.54 4.09 -26.98
CA SER A 56 -12.98 2.93 -26.18
C SER A 56 -11.82 2.04 -25.77
N ASP A 57 -10.92 1.72 -26.71
CA ASP A 57 -9.73 0.91 -26.46
C ASP A 57 -8.77 1.60 -25.48
N ASP A 58 -8.54 2.90 -25.67
CA ASP A 58 -7.69 3.71 -24.78
C ASP A 58 -8.27 3.80 -23.37
N LEU A 59 -9.59 3.96 -23.24
CA LEU A 59 -10.29 3.96 -21.96
C LEU A 59 -10.22 2.62 -21.25
N ALA A 60 -10.24 1.50 -21.97
CA ALA A 60 -10.09 0.17 -21.37
C ALA A 60 -8.70 -0.02 -20.73
N LYS A 61 -7.65 0.45 -21.41
CA LYS A 61 -6.28 0.46 -20.89
C LYS A 61 -6.16 1.42 -19.71
N LEU A 62 -6.71 2.63 -19.84
CA LEU A 62 -6.67 3.64 -18.78
C LEU A 62 -7.40 3.17 -17.52
N ASP A 63 -8.59 2.57 -17.65
CA ASP A 63 -9.35 2.04 -16.53
C ASP A 63 -8.54 1.01 -15.73
N THR A 64 -7.92 0.06 -16.43
CA THR A 64 -7.06 -0.96 -15.82
C THR A 64 -5.84 -0.32 -15.13
N TYR A 65 -5.23 0.67 -15.78
CA TYR A 65 -4.09 1.40 -15.24
C TYR A 65 -4.46 2.18 -13.97
N VAL A 66 -5.52 3.00 -14.00
CA VAL A 66 -5.96 3.80 -12.84
C VAL A 66 -6.40 2.90 -11.68
N GLU A 67 -7.09 1.79 -11.95
CA GLU A 67 -7.40 0.79 -10.94
C GLU A 67 -6.13 0.25 -10.28
N SER A 68 -5.12 -0.13 -11.08
CA SER A 68 -3.86 -0.68 -10.58
C SER A 68 -3.12 0.30 -9.66
N ILE A 69 -3.08 1.59 -10.01
CA ILE A 69 -2.44 2.63 -9.19
C ILE A 69 -3.22 2.89 -7.91
N THR A 70 -4.56 2.92 -7.99
CA THR A 70 -5.44 3.07 -6.82
C THR A 70 -5.20 1.94 -5.81
N ARG A 71 -5.11 0.70 -6.28
CA ARG A 71 -4.80 -0.48 -5.44
C ARG A 71 -3.39 -0.43 -4.87
N LYS A 72 -2.41 0.00 -5.67
CA LYS A 72 -1.01 0.15 -5.23
C LYS A 72 -0.88 1.17 -4.10
N LEU A 73 -1.61 2.29 -4.16
CA LEU A 73 -1.67 3.29 -3.09
C LEU A 73 -2.28 2.71 -1.80
N ALA A 74 -3.40 1.99 -1.91
CA ALA A 74 -4.04 1.35 -0.76
C ALA A 74 -3.13 0.32 -0.08
N ASN A 75 -2.51 -0.56 -0.88
CA ASN A 75 -1.60 -1.59 -0.38
C ASN A 75 -0.39 -0.97 0.32
N TYR A 76 0.23 0.05 -0.30
CA TYR A 76 1.38 0.70 0.29
C TYR A 76 1.03 1.49 1.55
N LEU A 77 -0.15 2.10 1.62
CA LEU A 77 -0.66 2.69 2.88
C LEU A 77 -0.75 1.62 3.98
N GLY A 78 -1.24 0.42 3.65
CA GLY A 78 -1.26 -0.72 4.57
C GLY A 78 0.13 -1.16 5.04
N GLU A 79 1.14 -1.12 4.17
CA GLU A 79 2.54 -1.41 4.54
C GLU A 79 3.14 -0.34 5.46
N VAL A 80 2.83 0.94 5.20
CA VAL A 80 3.33 2.07 6.00
C VAL A 80 2.72 2.08 7.39
N LEU A 81 1.44 1.69 7.55
CA LEU A 81 0.75 1.66 8.84
C LEU A 81 1.32 0.62 9.84
N GLU A 82 2.14 -0.33 9.38
CA GLU A 82 2.81 -1.36 10.20
C GLU A 82 1.83 -2.02 11.20
N ASP A 83 1.99 -1.76 12.50
CA ASP A 83 1.17 -2.34 13.58
C ASP A 83 -0.29 -1.86 13.58
N ASN A 84 -0.62 -0.79 12.84
CA ASN A 84 -1.97 -0.21 12.73
C ASN A 84 -2.65 -0.57 11.40
N ARG A 85 -2.28 -1.69 10.78
CA ARG A 85 -2.85 -2.13 9.49
C ARG A 85 -4.36 -2.39 9.57
N ASP A 86 -4.87 -2.77 10.73
CA ASP A 86 -6.30 -2.92 11.01
C ASP A 86 -7.12 -1.65 10.69
N LYS A 87 -6.50 -0.47 10.83
CA LYS A 87 -7.12 0.82 10.51
C LYS A 87 -7.12 1.14 9.01
N LEU A 88 -6.54 0.30 8.15
CA LEU A 88 -6.39 0.60 6.72
C LEU A 88 -7.73 0.94 6.06
N THR A 89 -8.76 0.12 6.27
CA THR A 89 -10.08 0.32 5.66
C THR A 89 -10.71 1.66 6.05
N GLU A 90 -10.49 2.12 7.28
CA GLU A 90 -11.00 3.41 7.78
C GLU A 90 -10.29 4.61 7.12
N ASN A 91 -9.08 4.40 6.60
CA ASN A 91 -8.28 5.43 5.95
C ASN A 91 -8.50 5.50 4.42
N LEU A 92 -9.14 4.48 3.83
CA LEU A 92 -9.48 4.42 2.41
C LEU A 92 -10.82 5.10 2.14
N LEU A 93 -10.83 6.43 2.20
CA LEU A 93 -12.01 7.27 1.97
C LEU A 93 -11.86 8.10 0.69
N ALA A 94 -12.97 8.52 0.10
CA ALA A 94 -13.00 9.45 -1.04
C ALA A 94 -13.22 10.89 -0.57
N ASN A 95 -12.95 11.86 -1.44
CA ASN A 95 -13.04 13.31 -1.24
C ASN A 95 -12.17 13.87 -0.09
N GLN A 96 -10.97 13.33 0.12
CA GLN A 96 -10.10 13.73 1.22
C GLN A 96 -9.38 15.08 1.03
N LYS A 97 -9.53 15.73 -0.14
CA LYS A 97 -8.81 16.96 -0.50
C LYS A 97 -9.11 18.15 0.43
N GLY A 98 -10.29 18.19 1.06
CA GLY A 98 -10.72 19.34 1.90
C GLY A 98 -10.08 19.45 3.29
N ILE A 99 -9.43 18.40 3.81
CA ILE A 99 -8.93 18.40 5.20
C ILE A 99 -7.48 18.91 5.30
N LEU A 100 -6.70 18.84 4.22
CA LEU A 100 -5.24 18.82 4.36
C LEU A 100 -4.54 20.08 3.84
N ASP A 101 -5.28 21.15 3.57
CA ASP A 101 -4.68 22.48 3.33
C ASP A 101 -4.81 23.40 4.56
N MET A 102 -5.47 22.96 5.63
CA MET A 102 -5.88 23.86 6.73
C MET A 102 -5.34 23.50 8.12
N TRP A 103 -4.68 22.34 8.33
CA TRP A 103 -4.31 21.90 9.68
C TRP A 103 -2.90 21.31 9.80
N ILE A 104 -2.20 21.79 10.84
CA ILE A 104 -0.85 21.45 11.29
C ILE A 104 -0.85 20.03 11.91
N GLU A 105 0.30 19.37 11.91
CA GLU A 105 0.52 17.94 12.23
C GLU A 105 -0.04 17.45 13.58
N ASP A 106 -0.30 18.32 14.56
CA ASP A 106 -0.76 17.93 15.91
C ASP A 106 -2.29 17.82 16.05
N ASP A 107 -3.09 18.33 15.11
CA ASP A 107 -4.56 18.44 15.27
C ASP A 107 -5.36 17.25 14.71
N TYR A 108 -4.70 16.27 14.08
CA TYR A 108 -5.41 15.11 13.51
C TYR A 108 -6.06 14.23 14.59
N TYR A 109 -5.44 14.13 15.77
CA TYR A 109 -6.04 13.48 16.95
C TYR A 109 -7.24 14.26 17.49
N PHE A 110 -7.25 15.59 17.36
CA PHE A 110 -8.27 16.44 17.95
C PHE A 110 -9.64 16.27 17.26
N LEU A 111 -9.68 16.10 15.94
CA LEU A 111 -10.93 15.87 15.20
C LEU A 111 -11.50 14.45 15.41
N GLU A 112 -10.64 13.45 15.56
CA GLU A 112 -11.04 12.07 15.88
C GLU A 112 -11.63 11.99 17.32
N ILE A 113 -11.07 12.77 18.26
CA ILE A 113 -11.59 12.94 19.62
C ILE A 113 -12.94 13.69 19.65
N LEU A 114 -13.16 14.65 18.74
CA LEU A 114 -14.40 15.43 18.67
C LEU A 114 -15.54 14.76 17.89
N GLY A 115 -15.31 13.64 17.21
CA GLY A 115 -16.34 12.90 16.48
C GLY A 115 -16.96 13.66 15.30
N LEU A 116 -16.30 14.70 14.79
CA LEU A 116 -16.80 15.53 13.70
C LEU A 116 -16.42 14.90 12.34
N SER A 117 -17.40 14.30 11.66
CA SER A 117 -17.23 13.90 10.26
C SER A 117 -17.09 15.15 9.39
N SER A 118 -15.92 15.36 8.78
CA SER A 118 -15.66 16.52 7.95
C SER A 118 -16.62 16.56 6.74
N PRO A 119 -17.19 17.73 6.38
CA PRO A 119 -18.09 17.84 5.24
C PRO A 119 -17.34 17.46 3.95
N GLY A 120 -17.72 16.33 3.35
CA GLY A 120 -17.21 15.89 2.05
C GLY A 120 -16.54 14.52 2.04
N ILE A 121 -15.91 14.10 3.15
CA ILE A 121 -15.28 12.77 3.22
C ILE A 121 -16.35 11.69 3.31
N VAL A 122 -16.25 10.69 2.43
CA VAL A 122 -17.23 9.62 2.35
C VAL A 122 -16.56 8.27 2.18
N LYS A 123 -17.21 7.21 2.68
CA LYS A 123 -16.81 5.84 2.38
C LYS A 123 -16.89 5.59 0.88
N LEU A 124 -16.08 4.68 0.35
CA LEU A 124 -16.06 4.39 -1.09
C LEU A 124 -17.45 3.98 -1.62
N GLY A 125 -18.19 3.13 -0.89
CA GLY A 125 -19.55 2.74 -1.27
C GLY A 125 -20.54 3.91 -1.25
N ASP A 126 -20.37 4.84 -0.31
CA ASP A 126 -21.18 6.07 -0.24
C ASP A 126 -20.91 7.00 -1.43
N TYR A 127 -19.64 7.15 -1.82
CA TYR A 127 -19.26 7.88 -3.03
C TYR A 127 -19.87 7.25 -4.28
N MET A 128 -19.79 5.92 -4.40
CA MET A 128 -20.36 5.18 -5.54
C MET A 128 -21.87 5.41 -5.68
N THR A 129 -22.61 5.27 -4.58
CA THR A 129 -24.08 5.33 -4.58
C THR A 129 -24.63 6.75 -4.71
N ARG A 130 -23.80 7.78 -4.46
CA ARG A 130 -24.14 9.20 -4.58
C ARG A 130 -23.24 9.93 -5.57
N PHE A 131 -22.71 9.21 -6.57
CA PHE A 131 -21.81 9.77 -7.56
C PHE A 131 -22.40 11.01 -8.23
N GLN A 132 -21.60 12.06 -8.30
CA GLN A 132 -21.86 13.28 -9.05
C GLN A 132 -20.63 13.62 -9.87
N TRP A 133 -20.85 14.06 -11.09
CA TRP A 133 -19.76 14.46 -11.97
C TRP A 133 -19.06 15.71 -11.44
N GLU A 134 -17.73 15.64 -11.26
CA GLU A 134 -16.93 16.76 -10.77
C GLU A 134 -16.62 17.77 -11.89
N MET A 135 -17.60 18.62 -12.23
CA MET A 135 -17.48 19.60 -13.32
C MET A 135 -16.30 20.57 -13.17
N ALA A 136 -15.88 20.84 -11.93
CA ALA A 136 -14.72 21.70 -11.66
C ALA A 136 -13.39 21.04 -12.05
N LYS A 137 -13.27 19.72 -11.92
CA LYS A 137 -12.08 18.96 -12.30
C LYS A 137 -12.14 18.47 -13.75
N PHE A 138 -13.34 18.09 -14.21
CA PHE A 138 -13.58 17.52 -15.53
C PHE A 138 -14.68 18.33 -16.25
N PRO A 139 -14.35 19.48 -16.87
CA PRO A 139 -15.35 20.35 -17.47
C PRO A 139 -16.08 19.68 -18.64
N ILE A 140 -17.42 19.66 -18.60
CA ILE A 140 -18.26 19.02 -19.63
C ILE A 140 -18.09 19.61 -21.05
N LYS A 141 -17.56 20.84 -21.14
CA LYS A 141 -17.28 21.53 -22.40
C LYS A 141 -15.98 21.06 -23.06
N GLN A 142 -15.10 20.41 -22.32
CA GLN A 142 -13.85 19.84 -22.84
C GLN A 142 -14.17 18.60 -23.70
N SER A 143 -13.31 18.29 -24.66
CA SER A 143 -13.42 17.03 -25.42
C SER A 143 -13.22 15.84 -24.49
N LEU A 144 -13.88 14.72 -24.77
CA LEU A 144 -13.69 13.46 -24.03
C LEU A 144 -12.21 13.07 -23.97
N LYS A 145 -11.50 13.16 -25.10
CA LYS A 145 -10.06 12.90 -25.16
C LYS A 145 -9.26 13.83 -24.22
N GLY A 146 -9.59 15.12 -24.17
CA GLY A 146 -8.91 16.05 -23.27
C GLY A 146 -9.10 15.72 -21.79
N ILE A 147 -10.30 15.27 -21.39
CA ILE A 147 -10.59 14.82 -20.02
C ILE A 147 -9.80 13.54 -19.71
N VAL A 148 -9.80 12.58 -20.63
CA VAL A 148 -9.07 11.30 -20.51
C VAL A 148 -7.57 11.52 -20.39
N ASP A 149 -7.00 12.37 -21.25
CA ASP A 149 -5.57 12.72 -21.21
C ASP A 149 -5.21 13.43 -19.88
N ALA A 150 -6.09 14.30 -19.36
CA ALA A 150 -5.89 14.96 -18.07
C ALA A 150 -5.88 13.97 -16.89
N ILE A 151 -6.83 13.02 -16.88
CA ILE A 151 -6.86 11.94 -15.88
C ILE A 151 -5.58 11.10 -15.95
N ASN A 152 -5.18 10.69 -17.16
CA ASN A 152 -3.98 9.89 -17.36
C ASN A 152 -2.72 10.60 -16.84
N ASN A 153 -2.57 11.89 -17.14
CA ASN A 153 -1.45 12.69 -16.67
C ASN A 153 -1.43 12.82 -15.13
N GLN A 154 -2.59 13.08 -14.52
CA GLN A 154 -2.70 13.17 -13.06
C GLN A 154 -2.31 11.84 -12.39
N VAL A 155 -2.85 10.72 -12.84
CA VAL A 155 -2.58 9.40 -12.25
C VAL A 155 -1.13 8.96 -12.51
N SER A 156 -0.57 9.28 -13.68
CA SER A 156 0.84 9.00 -13.99
C SER A 156 1.80 9.77 -13.08
N GLN A 157 1.50 11.04 -12.80
CA GLN A 157 2.28 11.84 -11.85
C GLN A 157 2.21 11.24 -10.44
N ILE A 158 1.01 10.82 -10.00
CA ILE A 158 0.81 10.18 -8.70
C ILE A 158 1.62 8.87 -8.60
N ASP A 159 1.65 8.02 -9.65
CA ASP A 159 2.46 6.79 -9.64
C ASP A 159 3.97 7.09 -9.58
N ALA A 160 4.45 8.10 -10.32
CA ALA A 160 5.84 8.53 -10.27
C ALA A 160 6.23 9.02 -8.86
N ASP A 161 5.40 9.87 -8.25
CA ASP A 161 5.63 10.37 -6.91
C ASP A 161 5.56 9.28 -5.84
N LEU A 162 4.64 8.32 -6.00
CA LEU A 162 4.55 7.14 -5.12
C LEU A 162 5.85 6.33 -5.16
N LYS A 163 6.40 6.06 -6.35
CA LYS A 163 7.66 5.31 -6.50
C LYS A 163 8.84 6.00 -5.80
N THR A 164 8.95 7.33 -5.96
CA THR A 164 10.02 8.10 -5.31
C THR A 164 9.84 8.12 -3.79
N LYS A 165 8.64 8.44 -3.31
CA LYS A 165 8.35 8.52 -1.87
C LYS A 165 8.49 7.16 -1.19
N SER A 166 8.04 6.08 -1.86
CA SER A 166 8.14 4.73 -1.31
C SER A 166 9.59 4.26 -1.22
N SER A 167 10.38 4.48 -2.28
CA SER A 167 11.81 4.17 -2.28
C SER A 167 12.54 4.89 -1.14
N ASN A 168 12.32 6.19 -0.96
CA ASN A 168 12.94 6.98 0.09
C ASN A 168 12.59 6.46 1.49
N TYR A 169 11.30 6.21 1.75
CA TYR A 169 10.84 5.72 3.05
C TYR A 169 11.34 4.29 3.34
N ASN A 170 11.32 3.40 2.33
CA ASN A 170 11.79 2.03 2.47
C ASN A 170 13.31 1.96 2.70
N ASN A 171 14.09 2.82 2.04
CA ASN A 171 15.53 2.93 2.28
C ASN A 171 15.81 3.39 3.72
N LEU A 172 15.08 4.39 4.21
CA LEU A 172 15.18 4.86 5.59
C LEU A 172 14.85 3.74 6.59
N LYS A 173 13.76 3.01 6.36
CA LYS A 173 13.35 1.87 7.19
C LYS A 173 14.39 0.74 7.19
N SER A 174 14.93 0.39 6.02
CA SER A 174 15.97 -0.63 5.88
C SER A 174 17.26 -0.24 6.60
N ASN A 175 17.70 1.01 6.44
CA ASN A 175 18.88 1.54 7.12
C ASN A 175 18.70 1.52 8.65
N LEU A 176 17.55 1.96 9.14
CA LEU A 176 17.23 1.94 10.57
C LEU A 176 17.24 0.50 11.11
N ALA A 177 16.54 -0.44 10.46
CA ALA A 177 16.49 -1.84 10.88
C ALA A 177 17.89 -2.49 10.89
N ASN A 178 18.74 -2.15 9.92
CA ASN A 178 20.12 -2.63 9.88
C ASN A 178 20.97 -2.08 11.04
N MET A 179 20.76 -0.82 11.45
CA MET A 179 21.43 -0.25 12.62
C MET A 179 20.91 -0.84 13.94
N GLU A 180 19.60 -1.04 14.07
CA GLU A 180 18.98 -1.65 15.25
C GLU A 180 19.45 -3.10 15.47
N ARG A 181 19.57 -3.89 14.40
CA ARG A 181 20.14 -5.26 14.46
C ARG A 181 21.62 -5.27 14.88
N LYS A 182 22.39 -4.24 14.53
CA LYS A 182 23.79 -4.14 15.00
C LYS A 182 23.88 -3.84 16.50
N GLN A 183 22.84 -3.25 17.09
CA GLN A 183 22.77 -3.01 18.53
C GLN A 183 22.17 -4.18 19.32
N THR A 184 21.28 -4.96 18.70
CA THR A 184 20.51 -6.03 19.36
C THR A 184 20.95 -7.41 18.86
N GLY A 185 21.58 -8.20 19.74
CA GLY A 185 22.08 -9.53 19.41
C GLY A 185 22.95 -10.13 20.52
N SER A 186 23.46 -11.34 20.31
CA SER A 186 24.45 -11.93 21.23
C SER A 186 25.71 -11.06 21.30
N ILE A 187 26.35 -11.00 22.47
CA ILE A 187 27.62 -10.27 22.65
C ILE A 187 28.75 -10.76 21.74
N LEU A 188 28.62 -11.97 21.16
CA LEU A 188 29.52 -12.50 20.14
C LEU A 188 29.52 -11.69 18.84
N THR A 189 28.42 -11.01 18.49
CA THR A 189 28.26 -10.37 17.18
C THR A 189 27.79 -8.92 17.25
N ARG A 190 27.05 -8.51 18.29
CA ARG A 190 26.57 -7.12 18.44
C ARG A 190 27.72 -6.12 18.58
N ASN A 191 27.42 -4.86 18.28
CA ASN A 191 28.28 -3.74 18.61
C ASN A 191 28.43 -3.64 20.15
N LEU A 192 29.65 -3.45 20.64
CA LEU A 192 29.97 -3.37 22.07
C LEU A 192 30.02 -1.92 22.59
N GLY A 193 29.85 -0.94 21.71
CA GLY A 193 30.01 0.49 22.01
C GLY A 193 28.97 1.10 22.93
N ASP A 194 27.83 0.43 23.11
CA ASP A 194 26.81 0.77 24.10
C ASP A 194 27.04 0.07 25.45
N ILE A 195 27.85 -0.98 25.48
CA ILE A 195 28.21 -1.76 26.67
C ILE A 195 29.51 -1.26 27.30
N VAL A 196 30.53 -1.01 26.49
CA VAL A 196 31.90 -0.71 26.93
C VAL A 196 32.02 0.77 27.27
N LYS A 197 32.42 1.04 28.50
CA LYS A 197 32.66 2.39 29.02
C LYS A 197 34.15 2.70 29.04
N LYS A 198 34.46 4.00 29.09
CA LYS A 198 35.83 4.53 29.19
C LYS A 198 36.64 3.88 30.32
N GLU A 199 36.01 3.67 31.46
CA GLU A 199 36.59 3.04 32.66
C GLU A 199 36.96 1.56 32.49
N HIS A 200 36.45 0.88 31.46
CA HIS A 200 36.75 -0.53 31.20
C HIS A 200 38.04 -0.72 30.40
N ILE A 201 38.62 0.34 29.84
CA ILE A 201 39.74 0.26 28.90
C ILE A 201 40.89 1.12 29.41
N VAL A 202 42.11 0.57 29.40
CA VAL A 202 43.33 1.35 29.67
C VAL A 202 43.52 2.40 28.58
N GLN A 203 43.65 3.66 28.98
CA GLN A 203 43.79 4.79 28.07
C GLN A 203 45.26 5.19 27.87
N SER A 204 45.59 5.66 26.66
CA SER A 204 46.86 6.33 26.35
C SER A 204 48.12 5.58 26.80
N SER A 205 48.12 4.25 26.69
CA SER A 205 49.29 3.41 26.99
C SER A 205 49.98 2.98 25.69
N GLU A 206 51.29 3.19 25.62
CA GLU A 206 52.12 2.72 24.50
C GLU A 206 52.32 1.19 24.53
N TYR A 207 52.22 0.58 25.72
CA TYR A 207 52.63 -0.81 25.94
C TYR A 207 51.48 -1.73 26.34
N LEU A 208 50.42 -1.20 26.94
CA LEU A 208 49.29 -1.99 27.42
C LEU A 208 48.03 -1.77 26.57
N LEU A 209 47.29 -2.85 26.37
CA LEU A 209 45.96 -2.84 25.75
C LEU A 209 44.99 -3.63 26.62
N THR A 210 43.73 -3.22 26.61
CA THR A 210 42.64 -4.02 27.19
C THR A 210 41.87 -4.73 26.09
N LEU A 211 41.87 -6.06 26.13
CA LEU A 211 41.04 -6.89 25.26
C LEU A 211 39.67 -7.15 25.90
N LEU A 212 38.67 -7.34 25.04
CA LEU A 212 37.34 -7.77 25.44
C LEU A 212 37.16 -9.23 25.04
N VAL A 213 36.77 -10.06 25.99
CA VAL A 213 36.70 -11.51 25.81
C VAL A 213 35.31 -12.01 26.16
N VAL A 214 34.66 -12.64 25.20
CA VAL A 214 33.39 -13.31 25.39
C VAL A 214 33.66 -14.73 25.90
N VAL A 215 33.08 -15.05 27.04
CA VAL A 215 33.24 -16.32 27.74
C VAL A 215 31.86 -16.95 27.91
N PRO A 216 31.64 -18.23 27.53
CA PRO A 216 30.40 -18.93 27.86
C PRO A 216 30.19 -19.03 29.38
N LYS A 217 28.95 -18.89 29.87
CA LYS A 217 28.63 -18.97 31.31
C LYS A 217 29.17 -20.23 31.98
N ALA A 218 29.06 -21.37 31.29
CA ALA A 218 29.57 -22.65 31.76
C ALA A 218 31.10 -22.66 32.02
N LEU A 219 31.84 -21.70 31.46
CA LEU A 219 33.31 -21.62 31.54
C LEU A 219 33.80 -20.42 32.37
N TYR A 220 32.95 -19.76 33.16
CA TYR A 220 33.37 -18.61 33.98
C TYR A 220 34.45 -18.98 35.00
N HIS A 221 34.31 -20.14 35.65
CA HIS A 221 35.30 -20.60 36.60
C HIS A 221 36.65 -20.88 35.93
N ASP A 222 36.61 -21.52 34.75
CA ASP A 222 37.77 -21.78 33.92
C ASP A 222 38.46 -20.49 33.48
N TRP A 223 37.70 -19.46 33.09
CA TRP A 223 38.23 -18.15 32.75
C TRP A 223 38.99 -17.54 33.92
N GLN A 224 38.37 -17.47 35.10
CA GLN A 224 38.98 -16.86 36.30
C GLN A 224 40.28 -17.54 36.74
N THR A 225 40.39 -18.85 36.52
CA THR A 225 41.57 -19.63 36.90
C THR A 225 42.69 -19.61 35.85
N LYS A 226 42.34 -19.41 34.56
CA LYS A 226 43.29 -19.56 33.44
C LYS A 226 43.76 -18.26 32.82
N TYR A 227 42.95 -17.19 32.80
CA TYR A 227 43.21 -16.03 31.95
C TYR A 227 44.59 -15.38 32.17
N GLU A 228 45.07 -15.31 33.42
CA GLU A 228 46.39 -14.74 33.78
C GLU A 228 47.57 -15.57 33.25
N ARG A 229 47.33 -16.83 32.89
CA ARG A 229 48.37 -17.80 32.51
C ARG A 229 48.28 -18.22 31.05
N LEU A 230 47.36 -17.63 30.28
CA LEU A 230 47.25 -17.92 28.85
C LEU A 230 48.50 -17.48 28.09
N THR A 231 49.15 -16.38 28.49
CA THR A 231 50.46 -15.96 27.99
C THR A 231 51.27 -15.31 29.10
N GLN A 232 52.56 -15.09 28.86
CA GLN A 232 53.31 -14.16 29.68
C GLN A 232 52.84 -12.72 29.44
N MET A 233 53.14 -11.79 30.35
CA MET A 233 52.83 -10.36 30.24
C MET A 233 51.32 -10.02 30.24
N VAL A 234 50.51 -10.83 30.93
CA VAL A 234 49.13 -10.48 31.31
C VAL A 234 49.17 -9.75 32.66
N VAL A 235 48.40 -8.68 32.80
CA VAL A 235 48.30 -7.93 34.07
C VAL A 235 47.40 -8.73 35.03
N PRO A 236 47.89 -9.21 36.18
CA PRO A 236 47.09 -9.98 37.13
C PRO A 236 45.94 -9.15 37.70
N ARG A 237 44.81 -9.80 38.02
CA ARG A 237 43.58 -9.17 38.53
C ARG A 237 42.99 -8.08 37.63
N SER A 238 43.32 -8.09 36.33
CA SER A 238 42.80 -7.11 35.36
C SER A 238 41.45 -7.49 34.77
N SER A 239 40.98 -8.73 34.99
CA SER A 239 39.72 -9.18 34.42
C SER A 239 38.51 -8.76 35.23
N LYS A 240 37.53 -8.15 34.56
CA LYS A 240 36.25 -7.72 35.12
C LYS A 240 35.12 -8.13 34.17
N LEU A 241 34.03 -8.69 34.71
CA LEU A 241 32.79 -8.89 33.95
C LEU A 241 32.13 -7.51 33.74
N ILE A 242 31.94 -7.11 32.49
CA ILE A 242 31.36 -5.81 32.13
C ILE A 242 29.90 -5.90 31.67
N TYR A 243 29.49 -7.05 31.15
CA TYR A 243 28.11 -7.32 30.74
C TYR A 243 27.88 -8.82 30.60
N GLU A 244 26.64 -9.27 30.75
CA GLU A 244 26.24 -10.66 30.65
C GLU A 244 24.93 -10.76 29.85
N ASP A 245 24.88 -11.64 28.86
CA ASP A 245 23.64 -12.03 28.17
C ASP A 245 23.12 -13.38 28.70
N ASN A 246 22.21 -14.06 28.01
CA ASN A 246 21.65 -15.32 28.49
C ASN A 246 22.69 -16.44 28.61
N ASP A 247 23.69 -16.45 27.72
CA ASP A 247 24.60 -17.59 27.52
C ASP A 247 26.08 -17.25 27.75
N HIS A 248 26.45 -15.97 27.69
CA HIS A 248 27.83 -15.50 27.68
C HIS A 248 28.05 -14.27 28.58
N GLY A 249 29.29 -14.10 29.03
CA GLY A 249 29.78 -12.90 29.71
C GLY A 249 30.85 -12.22 28.88
N LEU A 250 30.84 -10.89 28.88
CA LEU A 250 31.90 -10.06 28.32
C LEU A 250 32.84 -9.65 29.44
N PHE A 251 34.08 -10.11 29.38
CA PHE A 251 35.14 -9.80 30.33
C PHE A 251 36.19 -8.88 29.72
N THR A 252 36.81 -8.06 30.55
CA THR A 252 38.06 -7.36 30.19
C THR A 252 39.27 -8.24 30.50
N VAL A 253 40.41 -7.96 29.87
CA VAL A 253 41.74 -8.37 30.32
C VAL A 253 42.77 -7.39 29.80
N THR A 254 43.71 -6.96 30.65
CA THR A 254 44.79 -6.05 30.26
C THR A 254 46.09 -6.83 30.11
N LEU A 255 46.81 -6.60 29.02
CA LEU A 255 48.06 -7.28 28.69
C LEU A 255 48.96 -6.37 27.84
N PHE A 256 50.22 -6.77 27.67
CA PHE A 256 51.15 -6.06 26.82
C PHE A 256 50.84 -6.27 25.34
N ASN A 257 51.04 -5.22 24.52
CA ASN A 257 50.80 -5.23 23.08
C ASN A 257 51.52 -6.37 22.35
N LYS A 258 52.72 -6.73 22.82
CA LYS A 258 53.59 -7.73 22.20
C LYS A 258 52.99 -9.16 22.19
N VAL A 259 52.06 -9.46 23.08
CA VAL A 259 51.54 -10.84 23.27
C VAL A 259 50.08 -10.98 22.85
N ILE A 260 49.49 -9.97 22.18
CA ILE A 260 48.06 -9.98 21.81
C ILE A 260 47.70 -11.18 20.93
N ASP A 261 48.47 -11.45 19.88
CA ASP A 261 48.13 -12.51 18.92
C ASP A 261 48.28 -13.91 19.54
N GLU A 262 49.31 -14.11 20.36
CA GLU A 262 49.50 -15.32 21.16
C GLU A 262 48.35 -15.50 22.15
N TYR A 263 47.92 -14.42 22.81
CA TYR A 263 46.80 -14.46 23.75
C TYR A 263 45.49 -14.80 23.04
N LYS A 264 45.22 -14.21 21.87
CA LYS A 264 44.04 -14.54 21.05
C LYS A 264 44.02 -16.01 20.65
N LEU A 265 45.17 -16.59 20.33
CA LEU A 265 45.31 -18.01 20.00
C LEU A 265 44.95 -18.90 21.20
N HIS A 266 45.62 -18.73 22.34
CA HIS A 266 45.37 -19.54 23.54
C HIS A 266 43.95 -19.33 24.12
N ALA A 267 43.40 -18.12 24.00
CA ALA A 267 42.01 -17.85 24.34
C ALA A 267 41.06 -18.70 23.48
N ARG A 268 41.26 -18.75 22.16
CA ARG A 268 40.45 -19.55 21.25
C ARG A 268 40.56 -21.05 21.55
N GLU A 269 41.74 -21.57 21.86
CA GLU A 269 41.94 -22.98 22.25
C GLU A 269 41.15 -23.35 23.50
N ASN A 270 40.96 -22.40 24.42
CA ASN A 270 40.12 -22.55 25.62
C ASN A 270 38.64 -22.19 25.39
N LYS A 271 38.21 -22.03 24.12
CA LYS A 271 36.84 -21.64 23.72
C LYS A 271 36.41 -20.25 24.22
N PHE A 272 37.38 -19.37 24.48
CA PHE A 272 37.13 -17.96 24.74
C PHE A 272 37.26 -17.16 23.44
N VAL A 273 36.36 -16.21 23.20
CA VAL A 273 36.34 -15.43 21.96
C VAL A 273 36.75 -14.00 22.24
N VAL A 274 37.94 -13.61 21.78
CA VAL A 274 38.37 -12.21 21.85
C VAL A 274 37.64 -11.40 20.77
N ARG A 275 36.97 -10.32 21.18
CA ARG A 275 36.26 -9.40 20.28
C ARG A 275 37.19 -8.29 19.83
N ASP A 276 37.26 -8.06 18.52
CA ASP A 276 37.95 -6.91 17.97
C ASP A 276 37.13 -5.64 18.28
N PHE A 277 37.70 -4.79 19.13
CA PHE A 277 37.07 -3.56 19.58
C PHE A 277 38.12 -2.52 19.92
N THR A 278 37.97 -1.32 19.37
CA THR A 278 38.78 -0.15 19.70
C THR A 278 37.86 0.88 20.33
N TYR A 279 38.19 1.33 21.54
CA TYR A 279 37.41 2.36 22.19
C TYR A 279 37.71 3.72 21.57
N ASN A 280 36.76 4.28 20.82
CA ASN A 280 36.83 5.63 20.29
C ASN A 280 35.55 6.39 20.68
N GLU A 281 35.68 7.34 21.60
CA GLU A 281 34.56 8.11 22.16
C GLU A 281 33.80 8.89 21.05
N GLU A 282 34.51 9.41 20.05
CA GLU A 282 33.93 10.16 18.94
C GLU A 282 33.11 9.26 18.00
N GLU A 283 33.63 8.09 17.63
CA GLU A 283 32.93 7.12 16.77
C GLU A 283 31.68 6.55 17.46
N LEU A 284 31.78 6.28 18.77
CA LEU A 284 30.65 5.79 19.56
C LEU A 284 29.54 6.84 19.69
N ALA A 285 29.91 8.11 19.91
CA ALA A 285 28.96 9.22 19.93
C ALA A 285 28.33 9.43 18.54
N ALA A 286 29.12 9.38 17.47
CA ALA A 286 28.65 9.51 16.09
C ALA A 286 27.61 8.42 15.75
N GLY A 287 27.86 7.16 16.09
CA GLY A 287 26.92 6.07 15.84
C GLY A 287 25.59 6.18 16.60
N LYS A 288 25.62 6.65 17.86
CA LYS A 288 24.38 6.94 18.63
C LYS A 288 23.59 8.11 18.05
N ASN A 289 24.30 9.16 17.61
CA ASN A 289 23.69 10.32 16.97
C ASN A 289 23.03 9.93 15.63
N GLU A 290 23.69 9.08 14.83
CA GLU A 290 23.15 8.58 13.57
C GLU A 290 21.87 7.75 13.78
N LEU A 291 21.86 6.82 14.73
CA LEU A 291 20.64 6.05 15.04
C LEU A 291 19.49 6.98 15.47
N SER A 292 19.77 7.90 16.40
CA SER A 292 18.77 8.86 16.90
C SER A 292 18.23 9.74 15.76
N LYS A 293 19.10 10.12 14.83
CA LYS A 293 18.73 10.85 13.62
C LYS A 293 17.80 10.03 12.73
N LEU A 294 18.13 8.77 12.42
CA LEU A 294 17.27 7.90 11.59
C LEU A 294 15.89 7.66 12.22
N ILE A 295 15.82 7.47 13.54
CA ILE A 295 14.54 7.33 14.27
C ILE A 295 13.70 8.60 14.14
N ASN A 296 14.32 9.76 14.33
CA ASN A 296 13.63 11.05 14.21
C ASN A 296 13.19 11.33 12.76
N ASP A 297 14.03 11.00 11.78
CA ASP A 297 13.70 11.14 10.37
C ASP A 297 12.52 10.21 10.02
N LYS A 298 12.51 8.94 10.48
CA LYS A 298 11.37 8.03 10.25
C LYS A 298 10.06 8.64 10.77
N LYS A 299 10.08 9.18 11.98
CA LYS A 299 8.91 9.84 12.59
C LYS A 299 8.44 11.07 11.78
N LYS A 300 9.39 11.92 11.37
CA LYS A 300 9.10 13.11 10.56
C LYS A 300 8.55 12.78 9.17
N PHE A 301 9.01 11.71 8.53
CA PHE A 301 8.52 11.32 7.22
C PHE A 301 7.17 10.58 7.26
N PHE A 302 6.90 9.86 8.35
CA PHE A 302 5.71 9.01 8.47
C PHE A 302 4.40 9.78 8.31
N GLY A 303 4.18 10.84 9.11
CA GLY A 303 2.93 11.62 9.08
C GLY A 303 2.61 12.21 7.70
N PRO A 304 3.54 13.01 7.10
CA PRO A 304 3.38 13.54 5.76
C PRO A 304 3.19 12.48 4.67
N LEU A 305 3.86 11.32 4.78
CA LEU A 305 3.70 10.22 3.83
C LEU A 305 2.29 9.62 3.91
N VAL A 306 1.80 9.31 5.11
CA VAL A 306 0.44 8.79 5.32
C VAL A 306 -0.60 9.77 4.80
N ARG A 307 -0.45 11.07 5.12
CA ARG A 307 -1.30 12.16 4.60
C ARG A 307 -1.34 12.17 3.08
N TRP A 308 -0.16 12.13 2.46
CA TRP A 308 -0.03 12.14 1.00
C TRP A 308 -0.68 10.90 0.36
N LEU A 309 -0.48 9.72 0.94
CA LEU A 309 -1.06 8.46 0.44
C LEU A 309 -2.59 8.49 0.48
N LYS A 310 -3.18 8.96 1.59
CA LYS A 310 -4.63 9.10 1.75
C LYS A 310 -5.26 10.03 0.71
N VAL A 311 -4.66 11.20 0.50
CA VAL A 311 -5.13 12.19 -0.51
C VAL A 311 -5.06 11.60 -1.91
N ASN A 312 -3.92 11.02 -2.27
CA ASN A 312 -3.71 10.55 -3.63
C ASN A 312 -4.49 9.26 -3.91
N PHE A 313 -4.72 8.41 -2.90
CA PHE A 313 -5.66 7.31 -3.00
C PHE A 313 -7.07 7.82 -3.34
N SER A 314 -7.55 8.85 -2.61
CA SER A 314 -8.84 9.48 -2.86
C SER A 314 -8.92 10.06 -4.28
N GLU A 315 -7.90 10.80 -4.73
CA GLU A 315 -7.87 11.37 -6.08
C GLU A 315 -7.85 10.29 -7.16
N CYS A 316 -7.03 9.25 -7.02
CA CYS A 316 -7.01 8.12 -7.96
C CYS A 316 -8.35 7.39 -7.99
N PHE A 317 -9.00 7.19 -6.85
CA PHE A 317 -10.34 6.58 -6.80
C PHE A 317 -11.38 7.43 -7.52
N ILE A 318 -11.39 8.75 -7.30
CA ILE A 318 -12.29 9.68 -8.00
C ILE A 318 -12.05 9.63 -9.51
N CYS A 319 -10.78 9.70 -9.93
CA CYS A 319 -10.39 9.56 -11.34
C CYS A 319 -10.88 8.23 -11.92
N TRP A 320 -10.74 7.13 -11.17
CA TRP A 320 -11.17 5.81 -11.61
C TRP A 320 -12.68 5.75 -11.90
N ILE A 321 -13.51 6.29 -11.00
CA ILE A 321 -14.97 6.31 -11.19
C ILE A 321 -15.37 7.24 -12.35
N HIS A 322 -14.65 8.34 -12.57
CA HIS A 322 -14.86 9.18 -13.76
C HIS A 322 -14.48 8.47 -15.06
N VAL A 323 -13.39 7.68 -15.08
CA VAL A 323 -13.05 6.82 -16.22
C VAL A 323 -14.16 5.80 -16.46
N LYS A 324 -14.70 5.14 -15.42
CA LYS A 324 -15.86 4.24 -15.55
C LYS A 324 -17.09 4.95 -16.13
N ALA A 325 -17.37 6.18 -15.69
CA ALA A 325 -18.46 6.98 -16.22
C ALA A 325 -18.26 7.29 -17.72
N ILE A 326 -17.05 7.70 -18.11
CA ILE A 326 -16.73 7.96 -19.52
C ILE A 326 -16.83 6.67 -20.34
N ARG A 327 -16.36 5.52 -19.83
CA ARG A 327 -16.51 4.22 -20.50
C ARG A 327 -17.96 3.86 -20.76
N VAL A 328 -18.82 4.00 -19.76
CA VAL A 328 -20.27 3.78 -19.92
C VAL A 328 -20.87 4.71 -20.96
N PHE A 329 -20.51 5.99 -20.92
CA PHE A 329 -21.00 6.97 -21.87
C PHE A 329 -20.60 6.60 -23.31
N VAL A 330 -19.30 6.35 -23.55
CA VAL A 330 -18.77 6.00 -24.88
C VAL A 330 -19.38 4.70 -25.40
N GLU A 331 -19.40 3.63 -24.60
CA GLU A 331 -20.03 2.36 -24.99
C GLU A 331 -21.52 2.50 -25.26
N SER A 332 -22.24 3.30 -24.48
CA SER A 332 -23.67 3.51 -24.69
C SER A 332 -23.93 4.28 -25.98
N VAL A 333 -23.10 5.28 -26.33
CA VAL A 333 -23.21 5.98 -27.62
C VAL A 333 -22.85 5.06 -28.79
N LEU A 334 -21.81 4.24 -28.66
CA LEU A 334 -21.41 3.29 -29.70
C LEU A 334 -22.47 2.20 -29.94
N ARG A 335 -23.16 1.74 -28.89
CA ARG A 335 -24.18 0.68 -29.00
C ARG A 335 -25.57 1.20 -29.33
N TYR A 336 -25.98 2.33 -28.77
CA TYR A 336 -27.36 2.83 -28.86
C TYR A 336 -27.53 4.01 -29.82
N GLY A 337 -26.41 4.58 -30.29
CA GLY A 337 -26.41 5.67 -31.25
C GLY A 337 -26.78 7.02 -30.65
N LEU A 338 -27.12 7.96 -31.55
CA LEU A 338 -27.56 9.32 -31.23
C LEU A 338 -29.05 9.50 -31.57
N PRO A 339 -29.78 10.38 -30.85
CA PRO A 339 -29.33 11.21 -29.73
C PRO A 339 -29.00 10.39 -28.47
N VAL A 340 -28.19 10.94 -27.57
CA VAL A 340 -27.81 10.32 -26.29
C VAL A 340 -29.08 10.08 -25.46
N ASN A 341 -29.58 8.85 -25.47
CA ASN A 341 -30.81 8.44 -24.77
C ASN A 341 -30.59 7.07 -24.12
N PHE A 342 -29.90 7.05 -23.00
CA PHE A 342 -29.65 5.85 -22.20
C PHE A 342 -29.67 6.18 -20.72
N GLN A 343 -29.87 5.16 -19.89
CA GLN A 343 -29.95 5.29 -18.44
C GLN A 343 -28.83 4.47 -17.77
N PRO A 344 -27.75 5.11 -17.30
CA PRO A 344 -26.75 4.44 -16.47
C PRO A 344 -27.32 4.15 -15.07
N ILE A 345 -27.04 2.95 -14.57
CA ILE A 345 -27.54 2.44 -13.31
C ILE A 345 -26.41 1.70 -12.59
N LEU A 346 -26.14 2.13 -11.37
CA LEU A 346 -25.26 1.40 -10.47
C LEU A 346 -26.08 0.36 -9.70
N VAL A 347 -25.76 -0.90 -9.92
CA VAL A 347 -26.40 -2.06 -9.29
C VAL A 347 -25.46 -2.60 -8.22
N HIS A 348 -25.98 -2.78 -7.01
CA HIS A 348 -25.29 -3.45 -5.90
C HIS A 348 -25.94 -4.82 -5.69
N PRO A 349 -25.35 -5.92 -6.19
CA PRO A 349 -25.94 -7.24 -6.07
C PRO A 349 -25.99 -7.71 -4.62
N ASN A 350 -27.10 -8.34 -4.25
CA ASN A 350 -27.22 -9.04 -2.98
C ASN A 350 -26.29 -10.27 -2.95
N LYS A 351 -25.84 -10.66 -1.76
CA LYS A 351 -24.96 -11.83 -1.60
C LYS A 351 -25.56 -13.05 -2.29
N LYS A 352 -24.74 -13.81 -3.03
CA LYS A 352 -25.12 -15.02 -3.76
C LYS A 352 -26.21 -14.85 -4.84
N SER A 353 -26.63 -13.62 -5.14
CA SER A 353 -27.69 -13.34 -6.13
C SER A 353 -27.15 -13.08 -7.55
N GLY A 354 -25.83 -13.00 -7.73
CA GLY A 354 -25.20 -12.60 -8.99
C GLY A 354 -25.62 -13.42 -10.21
N LYS A 355 -25.62 -14.76 -10.10
CA LYS A 355 -26.04 -15.62 -11.23
C LYS A 355 -27.49 -15.33 -11.64
N ARG A 356 -28.41 -15.31 -10.67
CA ARG A 356 -29.83 -15.05 -10.91
C ARG A 356 -30.08 -13.62 -11.43
N LEU A 357 -29.36 -12.63 -10.92
CA LEU A 357 -29.44 -11.26 -11.39
C LEU A 357 -29.02 -11.12 -12.85
N ARG A 358 -27.96 -11.83 -13.26
CA ARG A 358 -27.53 -11.89 -14.68
C ARG A 358 -28.61 -12.52 -15.57
N GLU A 359 -29.21 -13.64 -15.17
CA GLU A 359 -30.31 -14.27 -15.92
C GLU A 359 -31.49 -13.30 -16.12
N VAL A 360 -31.88 -12.61 -15.05
CA VAL A 360 -33.00 -11.65 -15.08
C VAL A 360 -32.70 -10.46 -15.99
N LEU A 361 -31.49 -9.90 -15.93
CA LEU A 361 -31.07 -8.79 -16.79
C LEU A 361 -30.95 -9.20 -18.26
N ASN A 362 -30.41 -10.39 -18.54
CA ASN A 362 -30.34 -10.94 -19.90
C ASN A 362 -31.73 -11.10 -20.50
N ASN A 363 -32.68 -11.68 -19.75
CA ASN A 363 -34.05 -11.81 -20.23
C ASN A 363 -34.73 -10.45 -20.48
N LEU A 364 -34.45 -9.45 -19.63
CA LEU A 364 -35.03 -8.11 -19.76
C LEU A 364 -34.56 -7.39 -21.04
N TYR A 365 -33.29 -7.57 -21.40
CA TYR A 365 -32.63 -6.82 -22.47
C TYR A 365 -32.23 -7.66 -23.69
N ALA A 366 -32.64 -8.94 -23.77
CA ALA A 366 -32.34 -9.84 -24.89
C ALA A 366 -32.69 -9.24 -26.26
N HIS A 367 -33.74 -8.42 -26.33
CA HIS A 367 -34.17 -7.74 -27.54
C HIS A 367 -33.16 -6.72 -28.11
N LEU A 368 -32.15 -6.30 -27.33
CA LEU A 368 -31.08 -5.40 -27.78
C LEU A 368 -30.00 -6.15 -28.56
N ASP A 369 -29.99 -7.48 -28.51
CA ASP A 369 -29.04 -8.32 -29.23
C ASP A 369 -29.49 -8.53 -30.69
N SER A 370 -29.34 -7.50 -31.52
CA SER A 370 -29.55 -7.64 -32.97
C SER A 370 -28.38 -8.35 -33.67
N THR A 371 -27.25 -8.56 -33.00
CA THR A 371 -26.03 -9.15 -33.57
C THR A 371 -26.05 -10.68 -33.53
N ALA A 372 -26.65 -11.29 -32.50
CA ALA A 372 -26.90 -12.74 -32.45
C ALA A 372 -27.96 -13.21 -33.48
N SER A 373 -28.75 -12.29 -34.05
CA SER A 373 -29.71 -12.60 -35.10
C SER A 373 -29.09 -12.60 -36.52
N ALA A 374 -27.86 -12.09 -36.67
CA ALA A 374 -27.12 -12.09 -37.94
C ALA A 374 -26.03 -13.17 -38.02
N SER A 375 -25.55 -13.67 -36.88
CA SER A 375 -24.70 -14.86 -36.79
C SER A 375 -25.49 -15.99 -36.15
N GLY A 376 -26.11 -16.81 -36.99
CA GLY A 376 -26.90 -17.96 -36.57
C GLY A 376 -26.16 -18.80 -35.54
N SER A 377 -26.90 -19.22 -34.51
CA SER A 377 -26.67 -20.38 -33.65
C SER A 377 -25.31 -21.07 -33.84
N ASN A 378 -24.30 -20.63 -33.10
CA ASN A 378 -23.13 -21.45 -32.83
C ASN A 378 -22.77 -21.30 -31.35
N ASP A 379 -23.63 -21.88 -30.52
CA ASP A 379 -23.19 -22.51 -29.29
C ASP A 379 -22.41 -23.78 -29.69
N MET A 380 -21.18 -23.57 -30.16
CA MET A 380 -20.20 -24.62 -30.42
C MET A 380 -19.04 -24.38 -29.47
N ASP A 381 -19.21 -24.80 -28.22
CA ASP A 381 -18.10 -25.03 -27.30
C ASP A 381 -17.19 -26.10 -27.91
N ILE A 382 -16.13 -25.69 -28.61
CA ILE A 382 -15.02 -26.55 -29.00
C ILE A 382 -14.01 -26.55 -27.84
N PRO A 383 -13.86 -27.67 -27.09
CA PRO A 383 -12.89 -27.73 -26.01
C PRO A 383 -11.47 -27.68 -26.59
N GLY A 384 -10.67 -26.68 -26.22
CA GLY A 384 -9.24 -26.61 -26.56
C GLY A 384 -8.75 -25.33 -27.26
N LEU A 385 -9.63 -24.40 -27.61
CA LEU A 385 -9.26 -23.09 -28.18
C LEU A 385 -9.72 -21.97 -27.25
N GLY A 386 -8.83 -21.57 -26.33
CA GLY A 386 -9.04 -20.43 -25.46
C GLY A 386 -8.96 -19.11 -26.23
N PHE A 387 -10.03 -18.76 -26.96
CA PHE A 387 -10.31 -17.37 -27.25
C PHE A 387 -10.81 -16.73 -25.95
N ASN A 388 -10.22 -15.60 -25.53
CA ASN A 388 -10.68 -14.80 -24.40
C ASN A 388 -12.17 -14.46 -24.60
N THR A 389 -13.07 -15.23 -23.99
CA THR A 389 -14.50 -14.95 -23.93
C THR A 389 -14.69 -13.76 -22.99
N ALA A 390 -14.54 -12.55 -23.54
CA ALA A 390 -15.00 -11.35 -22.87
C ALA A 390 -16.47 -11.56 -22.48
N GLU A 391 -16.84 -11.29 -21.22
CA GLU A 391 -18.22 -11.39 -20.75
C GLU A 391 -19.10 -10.47 -21.62
N TYR A 392 -19.83 -11.05 -22.58
CA TYR A 392 -20.74 -10.32 -23.46
C TYR A 392 -22.13 -10.25 -22.84
N TYR A 393 -22.72 -9.05 -22.88
CA TYR A 393 -24.09 -8.78 -22.42
C TYR A 393 -24.82 -7.93 -23.47
N PRO A 394 -26.16 -8.10 -23.61
CA PRO A 394 -26.97 -7.32 -24.56
C PRO A 394 -27.10 -5.84 -24.14
N TYR A 395 -26.66 -5.50 -22.93
CA TYR A 395 -26.56 -4.15 -22.39
C TYR A 395 -25.09 -3.78 -22.11
N VAL A 396 -24.80 -2.49 -21.97
CA VAL A 396 -23.46 -2.04 -21.53
C VAL A 396 -23.26 -2.45 -20.07
N TYR A 397 -22.12 -3.06 -19.76
CA TYR A 397 -21.81 -3.58 -18.43
C TYR A 397 -20.34 -3.36 -18.06
N PHE A 398 -20.13 -2.85 -16.85
CA PHE A 398 -18.81 -2.77 -16.23
C PHE A 398 -18.88 -3.20 -14.77
N LYS A 399 -17.97 -4.08 -14.38
CA LYS A 399 -17.78 -4.47 -12.98
C LYS A 399 -16.85 -3.49 -12.26
N ILE A 400 -17.19 -3.15 -11.03
CA ILE A 400 -16.38 -2.29 -10.13
C ILE A 400 -16.25 -3.03 -8.80
N ASN A 401 -15.03 -3.30 -8.35
CA ASN A 401 -14.77 -3.88 -7.03
C ASN A 401 -14.01 -2.87 -6.18
N ILE A 402 -14.67 -2.36 -5.14
CA ILE A 402 -14.10 -1.38 -4.21
C ILE A 402 -13.40 -2.02 -3.01
N ASP A 403 -13.27 -3.35 -2.94
CA ASP A 403 -12.32 -3.98 -2.03
C ASP A 403 -10.91 -3.70 -2.54
N MET A 404 -10.26 -2.75 -1.89
CA MET A 404 -8.91 -2.30 -2.24
C MET A 404 -7.81 -3.12 -1.58
N THR A 405 -8.17 -3.96 -0.60
CA THR A 405 -7.21 -4.71 0.24
C THR A 405 -7.00 -6.14 -0.25
N GLY A 406 -8.00 -6.72 -0.93
CA GLY A 406 -7.93 -8.08 -1.47
C GLY A 406 -7.93 -9.19 -0.41
N GLU A 407 -8.11 -8.84 0.86
CA GLU A 407 -8.04 -9.76 2.02
C GLU A 407 -9.26 -10.69 2.10
N HIS A 408 -10.28 -10.51 1.26
CA HIS A 408 -11.49 -11.33 1.21
C HIS A 408 -11.52 -12.40 0.10
N LYS A 409 -10.38 -12.70 -0.53
CA LYS A 409 -10.24 -13.88 -1.39
C LYS A 409 -9.80 -15.10 -0.58
N ASN A 410 -10.68 -15.62 0.27
CA ASN A 410 -10.65 -17.00 0.79
C ASN A 410 -12.08 -17.50 0.98
#